data_AF-A0A2X0IAQ4-F1
#
_entry.id   AF-A0A2X0IAQ4-F1
#
_cell.length_a   1.000
_cell.length_b   1.000
_cell.length_c   1.000
_cell.angle_alpha   90.00
_cell.angle_beta   90.00
_cell.angle_gamma   90.00
#
_symmetry.space_group_name_H-M   'P 1'
#
loop_
_entity.id
_entity.type
_entity.pdbx_description
1 polymer ?
#
loop_
_entity_poly.entity_id
_entity_poly.type
_entity_poly.pdbx_seq_one_letter_code
_entity_poly.pdbx_strand_id
1 'polypeptide(L)'
;MSVDLSGGSASTVLTLLAAGIPRANGVVGFARAAAERFGGPSLASPEQEGEEAAAPARQQTLGIFSEERWGDPRSSRSLRHGPPGHDPDEPEAGPRRTGAVRGSWARTGAVRPPETGALLAITYTDAEGATGAPLSATREAELLRARAVAEAAAERLDHVVVPGGQEALPFADLADDPLDGPLTDEPGLALVTAVRQQARLAAAGVEHISGHGARQVLDGHPARLADLLHERRRSPLLRPVAALTRADSATLGAAGLSTPVSVVRAARRLARTGYVDGLEAAAAALLRGLPGAAPQKGGAGEASTRALAWCTPGPAASWLTQDARGAVAARLRLAARAGAPDERPGARRARLALQRRAADFRVLAQVVESAPEARGRRLHAPFLDNQVVRACRLVPDRARIQPGARQVILRAVLAGAGITGLPDDLAAQAQTGHDAPPSTETMRAGLRRAAPALDRLLSGSLLGRWGIIDIEQAREALVAATAERDPGPLDGLPELVATELWLRRLHSRRGSCWIDVRSPSRPAVGG
;
A
#
# COMPACT_ATOMS: atom_id res chain seq x y z
N MET A 1 6.60 20.93 -7.38
CA MET A 1 5.90 19.86 -6.65
C MET A 1 4.74 19.38 -7.52
N SER A 2 4.50 18.08 -7.60
CA SER A 2 3.50 17.49 -8.48
C SER A 2 2.57 16.56 -7.70
N VAL A 3 1.32 16.46 -8.13
CA VAL A 3 0.32 15.57 -7.52
C VAL A 3 -0.31 14.69 -8.59
N ASP A 4 -0.48 13.41 -8.27
CA ASP A 4 -1.03 12.44 -9.19
C ASP A 4 -2.53 12.25 -8.97
N LEU A 5 -3.36 12.81 -9.86
CA LEU A 5 -4.82 12.68 -9.87
C LEU A 5 -5.30 11.30 -10.36
N SER A 6 -4.43 10.47 -10.95
CA SER A 6 -4.79 9.11 -11.40
C SER A 6 -5.05 8.12 -10.26
N GLY A 7 -4.79 8.53 -9.00
CA GLY A 7 -5.05 7.75 -7.78
C GLY A 7 -6.49 7.89 -7.22
N GLY A 8 -7.37 8.63 -7.89
CA GLY A 8 -8.78 8.80 -7.50
C GLY A 8 -9.04 9.90 -6.46
N SER A 9 -10.18 9.86 -5.76
CA SER A 9 -10.68 10.95 -4.89
C SER A 9 -9.75 11.35 -3.74
N ALA A 10 -8.93 10.44 -3.23
CA ALA A 10 -7.95 10.76 -2.19
C ALA A 10 -6.78 11.56 -2.75
N SER A 11 -6.31 11.22 -3.95
CA SER A 11 -5.37 12.05 -4.70
C SER A 11 -5.97 13.42 -5.01
N THR A 12 -7.22 13.47 -5.49
CA THR A 12 -7.97 14.73 -5.68
C THR A 12 -7.99 15.59 -4.43
N VAL A 13 -8.28 15.00 -3.26
CA VAL A 13 -8.29 15.73 -1.99
C VAL A 13 -6.91 16.23 -1.61
N LEU A 14 -5.86 15.43 -1.81
CA LEU A 14 -4.49 15.90 -1.57
C LEU A 14 -4.11 17.04 -2.53
N THR A 15 -4.49 16.96 -3.80
CA THR A 15 -4.31 18.03 -4.79
C THR A 15 -5.00 19.32 -4.34
N LEU A 16 -6.27 19.22 -3.91
CA LEU A 16 -7.06 20.36 -3.47
C LEU A 16 -6.56 20.95 -2.16
N LEU A 17 -6.18 20.11 -1.19
CA LEU A 17 -5.55 20.56 0.05
C LEU A 17 -4.24 21.27 -0.24
N ALA A 18 -3.37 20.68 -1.08
CA ALA A 18 -2.09 21.28 -1.46
C ALA A 18 -2.28 22.60 -2.21
N ALA A 19 -3.26 22.69 -3.11
CA ALA A 19 -3.62 23.93 -3.80
C ALA A 19 -4.24 24.96 -2.84
N GLY A 20 -4.98 24.51 -1.83
CA GLY A 20 -5.66 25.36 -0.83
C GLY A 20 -4.74 25.92 0.26
N ILE A 21 -3.52 25.41 0.42
CA ILE A 21 -2.55 25.99 1.37
C ILE A 21 -2.33 27.47 1.00
N PRO A 22 -2.50 28.41 1.95
CA PRO A 22 -2.29 29.83 1.67
C PRO A 22 -0.89 30.06 1.11
N ARG A 23 -0.80 30.77 -0.02
CA ARG A 23 0.48 31.34 -0.46
C ARG A 23 0.97 32.22 0.70
N ALA A 24 2.24 32.12 1.07
CA ALA A 24 2.82 32.85 2.20
C ALA A 24 2.86 34.39 2.03
N ASN A 25 1.98 34.95 1.20
CA ASN A 25 1.79 36.38 1.02
C ASN A 25 0.52 36.78 1.77
N GLY A 26 0.71 37.06 3.07
CA GLY A 26 -0.32 37.62 3.93
C GLY A 26 -0.99 36.60 4.83
N VAL A 27 -0.51 36.56 6.07
CA VAL A 27 -1.18 36.17 7.33
C VAL A 27 -0.24 35.26 8.14
N VAL A 28 0.63 35.91 8.90
CA VAL A 28 1.42 35.33 10.01
C VAL A 28 0.50 34.96 11.21
N GLY A 29 -0.83 34.99 11.04
CA GLY A 29 -1.80 34.82 12.12
C GLY A 29 -2.11 33.37 12.52
N PHE A 30 -1.92 32.38 11.64
CA PHE A 30 -2.47 31.04 11.90
C PHE A 30 -1.63 30.18 12.85
N ALA A 31 -0.30 30.32 12.84
CA ALA A 31 0.58 29.59 13.76
C ALA A 31 0.58 30.19 15.18
N ARG A 32 0.30 31.49 15.30
CA ARG A 32 0.32 32.22 16.59
C ARG A 32 -0.94 31.99 17.41
N ALA A 33 -2.12 31.91 16.76
CA ALA A 33 -3.39 31.67 17.46
C ALA A 33 -3.52 30.25 18.06
N ALA A 34 -2.77 29.27 17.56
CA ALA A 34 -2.72 27.92 18.13
C ALA A 34 -1.72 27.80 19.30
N ALA A 35 -0.68 28.64 19.32
CA ALA A 35 0.34 28.65 20.36
C ALA A 35 -0.05 29.52 21.58
N GLU A 36 -0.79 30.61 21.38
CA GLU A 36 -1.18 31.52 22.48
C GLU A 36 -2.31 31.00 23.38
N ARG A 37 -2.91 29.84 23.06
CA ARG A 37 -3.92 29.19 23.93
C ARG A 37 -3.31 28.27 25.00
N PHE A 38 -2.01 28.00 24.97
CA PHE A 38 -1.31 27.18 25.95
C PHE A 38 0.15 27.64 26.12
N GLY A 39 0.42 28.62 27.00
CA GLY A 39 1.79 28.87 27.48
C GLY A 39 2.06 30.30 27.96
N GLY A 40 2.31 30.44 29.27
CA GLY A 40 2.85 31.63 29.92
C GLY A 40 4.36 31.86 29.66
N PRO A 41 5.01 32.80 30.38
CA PRO A 41 5.97 33.72 29.76
C PRO A 41 7.42 33.23 29.69
N SER A 42 8.05 33.75 28.63
CA SER A 42 9.47 33.93 28.32
C SER A 42 10.44 34.09 29.49
N LEU A 43 11.59 33.41 29.45
CA LEU A 43 12.88 33.90 29.96
C LEU A 43 14.06 33.41 29.10
N ALA A 44 15.09 34.26 29.06
CA ALA A 44 16.22 34.32 28.15
C ALA A 44 17.36 33.34 28.48
N SER A 45 18.25 33.15 27.48
CA SER A 45 19.53 32.43 27.51
C SER A 45 20.49 32.93 28.60
N PRO A 46 21.51 32.13 28.98
CA PRO A 46 22.82 32.32 28.34
C PRO A 46 23.63 31.02 28.08
N GLU A 47 24.81 31.25 27.50
CA GLU A 47 25.86 30.41 26.90
C GLU A 47 26.69 29.57 27.90
N GLN A 48 27.34 28.49 27.42
CA GLN A 48 28.76 28.05 27.63
C GLN A 48 28.93 26.56 27.22
N GLU A 49 29.85 26.23 26.29
CA GLU A 49 31.20 25.63 26.51
C GLU A 49 31.16 24.35 27.39
N GLY A 50 31.60 23.14 27.04
CA GLY A 50 32.56 22.61 26.08
C GLY A 50 33.42 21.61 26.85
N GLU A 51 33.39 20.30 26.57
CA GLU A 51 34.55 19.40 26.82
C GLU A 51 34.36 17.97 26.31
N GLU A 52 35.52 17.40 26.02
CA GLU A 52 35.88 16.23 25.23
C GLU A 52 36.34 15.11 26.19
N ALA A 53 35.96 13.85 25.96
CA ALA A 53 36.68 12.73 26.57
C ALA A 53 36.47 11.41 25.80
N ALA A 54 37.60 10.81 25.45
CA ALA A 54 37.76 9.61 24.64
C ALA A 54 37.74 8.29 25.44
N ALA A 55 37.28 7.24 24.75
CA ALA A 55 37.56 5.79 24.74
C ALA A 55 38.27 5.08 25.94
N PRO A 56 38.07 3.75 26.12
CA PRO A 56 38.87 2.80 25.33
C PRO A 56 38.16 1.51 24.88
N ALA A 57 38.74 0.93 23.83
CA ALA A 57 38.40 -0.35 23.21
C ALA A 57 38.74 -1.57 24.08
N ARG A 58 37.93 -2.64 23.99
CA ARG A 58 38.34 -4.01 24.34
C ARG A 58 37.78 -5.05 23.36
N GLN A 59 38.74 -5.59 22.61
CA GLN A 59 38.97 -6.98 22.17
C GLN A 59 37.83 -7.93 21.78
N GLN A 60 38.11 -8.54 20.64
CA GLN A 60 37.45 -9.60 19.91
C GLN A 60 37.31 -10.89 20.73
N THR A 61 36.18 -11.57 20.54
CA THR A 61 36.08 -13.01 20.82
C THR A 61 35.29 -13.66 19.67
N LEU A 62 35.93 -14.60 18.99
CA LEU A 62 35.33 -15.48 17.99
C LEU A 62 34.21 -16.32 18.62
N GLY A 63 33.06 -16.42 17.94
CA GLY A 63 31.97 -17.29 18.37
C GLY A 63 30.81 -17.38 17.38
N ILE A 64 30.85 -18.42 16.55
CA ILE A 64 29.74 -19.33 16.17
C ILE A 64 28.45 -18.72 15.59
N PHE A 65 28.11 -19.18 14.38
CA PHE A 65 26.83 -19.06 13.67
C PHE A 65 25.62 -18.91 14.60
N SER A 66 24.99 -17.73 14.59
CA SER A 66 23.66 -17.51 15.15
C SER A 66 22.65 -17.45 14.01
N GLU A 67 21.74 -18.43 13.98
CA GLU A 67 20.51 -18.39 13.19
C GLU A 67 19.72 -17.09 13.52
N GLU A 68 19.74 -16.11 12.61
CA GLU A 68 18.79 -15.00 12.67
C GLU A 68 17.39 -15.49 12.34
N ARG A 69 16.68 -15.84 13.41
CA ARG A 69 15.31 -16.34 13.42
C ARG A 69 14.34 -15.17 13.18
N TRP A 70 14.06 -14.88 11.91
CA TRP A 70 12.92 -14.05 11.51
C TRP A 70 11.62 -14.70 12.01
N GLY A 71 10.98 -14.10 13.03
CA GLY A 71 9.68 -14.52 13.54
C GLY A 71 9.60 -14.93 15.02
N ASP A 72 10.60 -14.64 15.86
CA ASP A 72 10.44 -14.84 17.31
C ASP A 72 9.65 -13.68 17.97
N PRO A 73 8.46 -13.92 18.56
CA PRO A 73 7.70 -12.90 19.29
C PRO A 73 8.33 -12.47 20.62
N ARG A 74 9.46 -13.07 21.05
CA ARG A 74 10.17 -12.71 22.29
C ARG A 74 11.17 -11.56 22.15
N SER A 75 11.48 -11.09 20.94
CA SER A 75 12.37 -9.92 20.74
C SER A 75 11.70 -8.56 21.06
N SER A 76 10.45 -8.56 21.54
CA SER A 76 9.67 -7.35 21.80
C SER A 76 9.13 -7.22 23.23
N ARG A 77 9.77 -7.86 24.23
CA ARG A 77 9.42 -7.65 25.66
C ARG A 77 10.62 -7.61 26.59
N SER A 78 11.10 -6.40 26.87
CA SER A 78 11.36 -5.97 28.26
C SER A 78 11.41 -4.44 28.37
N LEU A 79 10.24 -3.81 28.32
CA LEU A 79 10.02 -2.57 29.08
C LEU A 79 8.72 -2.77 29.85
N ARG A 80 8.88 -3.12 31.13
CA ARG A 80 7.78 -3.11 32.10
C ARG A 80 7.38 -1.66 32.29
N HIS A 81 6.18 -1.29 31.88
CA HIS A 81 5.52 -0.08 32.39
C HIS A 81 4.80 -0.45 33.69
N GLY A 82 5.52 -0.40 34.80
CA GLY A 82 4.94 -0.10 36.11
C GLY A 82 5.25 1.36 36.42
N PRO A 83 4.36 2.10 37.11
CA PRO A 83 4.67 3.46 37.54
C PRO A 83 5.87 3.43 38.50
N PRO A 84 6.95 4.20 38.29
CA PRO A 84 8.00 4.33 39.28
C PRO A 84 7.50 5.18 40.45
N GLY A 85 7.88 4.78 41.67
CA GLY A 85 7.69 5.56 42.88
C GLY A 85 8.40 6.92 42.77
N HIS A 86 7.80 7.93 43.36
CA HIS A 86 8.28 9.31 43.34
C HIS A 86 9.42 9.45 44.35
N ASP A 87 10.63 9.75 43.87
CA ASP A 87 11.77 10.19 44.68
C ASP A 87 11.71 11.74 44.71
N PRO A 88 11.62 12.39 45.88
CA PRO A 88 11.22 13.80 45.97
C PRO A 88 12.31 14.84 45.62
N ASP A 89 13.51 14.44 45.17
CA ASP A 89 14.66 15.35 45.05
C ASP A 89 15.27 15.49 43.62
N GLU A 90 14.61 15.03 42.54
CA GLU A 90 15.09 15.25 41.16
C GLU A 90 14.35 16.39 40.42
N PRO A 91 15.06 17.39 39.84
CA PRO A 91 14.44 18.45 39.05
C PRO A 91 13.95 17.94 37.67
N GLU A 92 12.71 18.32 37.30
CA GLU A 92 11.96 17.86 36.12
C GLU A 92 12.73 18.01 34.78
N ALA A 93 13.30 16.91 34.29
CA ALA A 93 13.80 16.82 32.93
C ALA A 93 12.66 16.46 31.95
N GLY A 94 12.32 17.39 31.05
CA GLY A 94 11.27 17.21 30.04
C GLY A 94 11.46 15.98 29.13
N PRO A 95 10.37 15.43 28.56
CA PRO A 95 10.40 14.13 27.89
C PRO A 95 11.26 14.12 26.62
N ARG A 96 12.32 13.30 26.63
CA ARG A 96 13.17 13.01 25.47
C ARG A 96 12.35 12.26 24.40
N ARG A 97 12.15 12.89 23.24
CA ARG A 97 11.52 12.31 22.05
C ARG A 97 12.49 11.37 21.33
N THR A 98 12.31 10.06 21.47
CA THR A 98 13.01 9.05 20.65
C THR A 98 12.03 8.41 19.66
N GLY A 99 12.20 8.68 18.37
CA GLY A 99 11.40 8.05 17.31
C GLY A 99 11.32 8.84 16.01
N ALA A 100 12.42 9.43 15.53
CA ALA A 100 12.47 10.04 14.20
C ALA A 100 12.93 8.99 13.17
N VAL A 101 11.98 8.41 12.44
CA VAL A 101 12.25 7.68 11.20
C VAL A 101 12.46 8.71 10.09
N ARG A 102 13.41 8.42 9.18
CA ARG A 102 13.67 9.19 7.95
C ARG A 102 12.34 9.39 7.21
N GLY A 103 11.81 10.63 7.21
CA GLY A 103 10.48 10.96 6.69
C GLY A 103 9.53 11.67 7.69
N SER A 104 9.93 11.86 8.94
CA SER A 104 9.21 12.74 9.88
C SER A 104 9.14 14.17 9.34
N TRP A 105 7.93 14.68 9.10
CA TRP A 105 7.64 16.04 8.63
C TRP A 105 8.00 17.16 9.61
N ALA A 106 8.63 16.86 10.74
CA ALA A 106 9.15 17.87 11.65
C ALA A 106 10.57 18.28 11.24
N ARG A 107 10.70 19.05 10.15
CA ARG A 107 11.89 19.91 9.97
C ARG A 107 11.63 21.23 10.70
N THR A 108 12.20 21.37 11.89
CA THR A 108 12.54 22.69 12.46
C THR A 108 13.75 23.22 11.70
N GLY A 109 13.51 23.72 10.49
CA GLY A 109 14.50 24.42 9.68
C GLY A 109 13.77 25.58 8.99
N ALA A 110 14.45 26.72 8.84
CA ALA A 110 13.89 27.94 8.27
C ALA A 110 13.10 27.62 6.99
N VAL A 111 11.79 27.86 7.02
CA VAL A 111 10.88 27.66 5.90
C VAL A 111 11.33 28.63 4.80
N ARG A 112 11.95 28.09 3.75
CA ARG A 112 12.17 28.84 2.52
C ARG A 112 10.80 29.27 1.99
N PRO A 113 10.59 30.54 1.62
CA PRO A 113 9.28 30.97 1.13
C PRO A 113 8.87 30.09 -0.07
N PRO A 114 7.62 29.61 -0.12
CA PRO A 114 7.16 28.76 -1.21
C PRO A 114 7.29 29.53 -2.52
N GLU A 115 8.01 28.96 -3.47
CA GLU A 115 8.02 29.45 -4.85
C GLU A 115 6.57 29.49 -5.35
N THR A 116 6.15 30.65 -5.84
CA THR A 116 4.77 31.01 -6.20
C THR A 116 4.23 30.30 -7.45
N GLY A 117 4.78 29.14 -7.82
CA GLY A 117 4.35 28.36 -8.97
C GLY A 117 3.01 27.65 -8.76
N ALA A 118 2.26 27.44 -9.85
CA ALA A 118 1.11 26.54 -9.84
C ALA A 118 1.56 25.10 -9.53
N LEU A 119 0.73 24.35 -8.81
CA LEU A 119 0.97 22.95 -8.51
C LEU A 119 0.64 22.12 -9.76
N LEU A 120 1.57 21.28 -10.21
CA LEU A 120 1.34 20.43 -11.38
C LEU A 120 0.53 19.19 -10.97
N ALA A 121 -0.70 19.09 -11.44
CA ALA A 121 -1.54 17.90 -11.35
C ALA A 121 -1.35 17.02 -12.59
N ILE A 122 -1.16 15.72 -12.41
CA ILE A 122 -1.00 14.76 -13.50
C ILE A 122 -2.10 13.73 -13.47
N THR A 123 -2.68 13.44 -14.64
CA THR A 123 -3.51 12.25 -14.83
C THR A 123 -2.91 11.37 -15.93
N TYR A 124 -2.41 10.20 -15.55
CA TYR A 124 -1.92 9.23 -16.52
C TYR A 124 -3.07 8.40 -17.10
N THR A 125 -3.05 8.11 -18.39
CA THR A 125 -4.03 7.21 -19.02
C THR A 125 -3.36 6.33 -20.06
N ASP A 126 -3.62 5.04 -20.04
CA ASP A 126 -3.18 4.14 -21.10
C ASP A 126 -4.02 4.47 -22.36
N ALA A 127 -3.36 4.80 -23.48
CA ALA A 127 -4.06 5.21 -24.70
C ALA A 127 -4.73 3.99 -25.38
N GLU A 128 -5.79 4.22 -26.16
CA GLU A 128 -6.44 3.16 -26.94
C GLU A 128 -5.45 2.45 -27.89
N GLY A 129 -4.52 3.20 -28.49
CA GLY A 129 -3.43 2.63 -29.30
C GLY A 129 -2.46 1.74 -28.51
N ALA A 130 -2.40 1.90 -27.18
CA ALA A 130 -1.56 1.07 -26.31
C ALA A 130 -2.24 -0.26 -25.97
N THR A 131 -3.52 -0.24 -25.62
CA THR A 131 -4.26 -1.43 -25.16
C THR A 131 -4.98 -2.18 -26.29
N GLY A 132 -5.23 -1.51 -27.41
CA GLY A 132 -6.08 -1.99 -28.52
C GLY A 132 -7.57 -1.99 -28.18
N ALA A 133 -7.98 -1.31 -27.10
CA ALA A 133 -9.36 -1.24 -26.64
C ALA A 133 -9.71 0.19 -26.20
N PRO A 134 -10.96 0.63 -26.41
CA PRO A 134 -11.40 1.94 -25.95
C PRO A 134 -11.31 2.04 -24.43
N LEU A 135 -11.17 3.28 -23.92
CA LEU A 135 -11.22 3.52 -22.48
C LEU A 135 -12.53 3.00 -21.91
N SER A 136 -12.47 2.30 -20.78
CA SER A 136 -13.69 1.90 -20.08
C SER A 136 -14.46 3.14 -19.62
N ALA A 137 -15.79 3.06 -19.57
CA ALA A 137 -16.64 4.16 -19.08
C ALA A 137 -16.24 4.63 -17.65
N THR A 138 -15.72 3.71 -16.83
CA THR A 138 -15.15 4.02 -15.52
C THR A 138 -13.92 4.91 -15.62
N ARG A 139 -13.01 4.61 -16.55
CA ARG A 139 -11.77 5.38 -16.72
C ARG A 139 -12.04 6.73 -17.38
N GLU A 140 -12.95 6.79 -18.34
CA GLU A 140 -13.41 8.03 -18.95
C GLU A 140 -14.03 8.97 -17.90
N ALA A 141 -14.90 8.44 -17.05
CA ALA A 141 -15.50 9.22 -15.95
C ALA A 141 -14.45 9.73 -14.93
N GLU A 142 -13.38 8.96 -14.68
CA GLU A 142 -12.27 9.40 -13.83
C GLU A 142 -11.45 10.51 -14.49
N LEU A 143 -11.22 10.44 -15.81
CA LEU A 143 -10.55 11.51 -16.56
C LEU A 143 -11.36 12.80 -16.58
N LEU A 144 -12.68 12.71 -16.82
CA LEU A 144 -13.59 13.85 -16.75
C LEU A 144 -13.59 14.48 -15.35
N ARG A 145 -13.59 13.66 -14.30
CA ARG A 145 -13.49 14.15 -12.92
C ARG A 145 -12.18 14.86 -12.64
N ALA A 146 -11.06 14.30 -13.11
CA ALA A 146 -9.75 14.93 -12.93
C ALA A 146 -9.68 16.30 -13.60
N ARG A 147 -10.26 16.43 -14.81
CA ARG A 147 -10.40 17.71 -15.51
C ARG A 147 -11.28 18.70 -14.76
N ALA A 148 -12.46 18.29 -14.30
CA ALA A 148 -13.36 19.16 -13.54
C ALA A 148 -12.70 19.70 -12.25
N VAL A 149 -11.91 18.88 -11.56
CA VAL A 149 -11.13 19.29 -10.38
C VAL A 149 -10.06 20.32 -10.76
N ALA A 150 -9.36 20.09 -11.87
CA ALA A 150 -8.34 21.02 -12.36
C ALA A 150 -8.96 22.36 -12.75
N GLU A 151 -10.09 22.36 -13.46
CA GLU A 151 -10.85 23.56 -13.85
C GLU A 151 -11.32 24.34 -12.62
N ALA A 152 -11.88 23.66 -11.61
CA ALA A 152 -12.34 24.30 -10.37
C ALA A 152 -11.22 24.98 -9.57
N ALA A 153 -9.95 24.63 -9.81
CA ALA A 153 -8.78 25.20 -9.15
C ALA A 153 -7.73 25.71 -10.15
N ALA A 154 -8.17 26.16 -11.33
CA ALA A 154 -7.29 26.55 -12.45
C ALA A 154 -6.29 27.68 -12.11
N GLU A 155 -6.59 28.53 -11.13
CA GLU A 155 -5.67 29.58 -10.67
C GLU A 155 -4.45 29.04 -9.91
N ARG A 156 -4.50 27.77 -9.49
CA ARG A 156 -3.51 27.14 -8.60
C ARG A 156 -3.00 25.80 -9.10
N LEU A 157 -3.72 25.16 -10.02
CA LEU A 157 -3.37 23.87 -10.61
C LEU A 157 -3.07 24.03 -12.11
N ASP A 158 -1.93 23.49 -12.52
CA ASP A 158 -1.66 23.18 -13.92
C ASP A 158 -1.95 21.69 -14.12
N HIS A 159 -2.81 21.30 -15.06
CA HIS A 159 -3.23 19.90 -15.23
C HIS A 159 -2.76 19.33 -16.55
N VAL A 160 -1.96 18.27 -16.46
CA VAL A 160 -1.43 17.55 -17.63
C VAL A 160 -1.98 16.12 -17.65
N VAL A 161 -2.56 15.74 -18.79
CA VAL A 161 -2.91 14.35 -19.07
C VAL A 161 -1.76 13.69 -19.82
N VAL A 162 -1.21 12.63 -19.25
CA VAL A 162 -0.06 11.91 -19.81
C VAL A 162 -0.57 10.63 -20.47
N PRO A 163 -0.57 10.54 -21.81
CA PRO A 163 -0.92 9.31 -22.50
C PRO A 163 0.22 8.29 -22.39
N GLY A 164 -0.10 7.07 -21.99
CA GLY A 164 0.80 5.92 -22.02
C GLY A 164 0.73 5.19 -23.35
N GLY A 165 1.89 4.84 -23.92
CA GLY A 165 2.00 4.00 -25.09
C GLY A 165 2.23 2.52 -24.75
N GLN A 166 2.49 1.71 -25.78
CA GLN A 166 2.69 0.27 -25.64
C GLN A 166 3.97 -0.09 -24.86
N GLU A 167 4.97 0.78 -24.92
CA GLU A 167 6.24 0.71 -24.19
C GLU A 167 6.08 0.89 -22.68
N ALA A 168 4.97 1.52 -22.25
CA ALA A 168 4.65 1.73 -20.85
C ALA A 168 3.58 0.74 -20.33
N LEU A 169 3.28 -0.32 -21.08
CA LEU A 169 2.41 -1.39 -20.58
C LEU A 169 3.08 -2.17 -19.44
N PRO A 170 2.30 -2.83 -18.55
CA PRO A 170 2.85 -3.78 -17.59
C PRO A 170 3.69 -4.85 -18.30
N PHE A 171 4.75 -5.31 -17.63
CA PHE A 171 5.71 -6.30 -18.13
C PHE A 171 6.54 -5.88 -19.35
N ALA A 172 6.44 -4.64 -19.83
CA ALA A 172 7.14 -4.21 -21.05
C ALA A 172 8.67 -4.27 -20.92
N ASP A 173 9.22 -4.07 -19.71
CA ASP A 173 10.66 -4.19 -19.41
C ASP A 173 11.19 -5.63 -19.43
N LEU A 174 10.30 -6.63 -19.46
CA LEU A 174 10.70 -8.04 -19.47
C LEU A 174 11.09 -8.55 -20.85
N ALA A 175 10.74 -7.81 -21.91
CA ALA A 175 11.02 -8.22 -23.27
C ALA A 175 12.52 -8.26 -23.59
N ASP A 176 13.30 -7.40 -22.95
CA ASP A 176 14.73 -7.21 -23.20
C ASP A 176 15.60 -8.10 -22.30
N ASP A 177 15.86 -7.70 -21.05
CA ASP A 177 16.59 -8.47 -20.05
C ASP A 177 15.86 -8.44 -18.69
N PRO A 178 15.33 -9.57 -18.18
CA PRO A 178 14.65 -9.62 -16.88
C PRO A 178 15.57 -9.32 -15.69
N LEU A 179 16.89 -9.40 -15.86
CA LEU A 179 17.89 -9.03 -14.83
C LEU A 179 18.18 -7.53 -14.80
N ASP A 180 17.87 -6.82 -15.89
CA ASP A 180 17.90 -5.37 -15.93
C ASP A 180 16.71 -4.79 -15.13
N GLY A 181 16.90 -3.61 -14.53
CA GLY A 181 15.89 -2.93 -13.71
C GLY A 181 16.14 -2.94 -12.20
N PRO A 182 15.19 -2.43 -11.40
CA PRO A 182 15.39 -2.20 -9.97
C PRO A 182 15.45 -3.51 -9.16
N LEU A 183 16.37 -3.56 -8.19
CA LEU A 183 16.35 -4.51 -7.08
C LEU A 183 15.79 -3.79 -5.86
N THR A 184 14.70 -4.33 -5.33
CA THR A 184 13.99 -3.81 -4.15
C THR A 184 14.23 -4.70 -2.94
N ASP A 185 13.94 -4.21 -1.75
CA ASP A 185 14.12 -4.98 -0.51
C ASP A 185 13.13 -6.15 -0.40
N GLU A 186 11.95 -5.98 -1.01
CA GLU A 186 10.85 -6.94 -0.99
C GLU A 186 10.28 -7.12 -2.42
N PRO A 187 9.70 -8.28 -2.75
CA PRO A 187 8.97 -8.45 -4.00
C PRO A 187 7.66 -7.63 -3.95
N GLY A 188 7.27 -7.03 -5.08
CA GLY A 188 6.02 -6.29 -5.15
C GLY A 188 5.58 -5.93 -6.57
N LEU A 189 4.29 -5.64 -6.72
CA LEU A 189 3.64 -5.38 -8.02
C LEU A 189 4.27 -4.22 -8.82
N ALA A 190 4.95 -3.29 -8.14
CA ALA A 190 5.66 -2.20 -8.79
C ALA A 190 6.79 -2.69 -9.70
N LEU A 191 7.34 -3.88 -9.46
CA LEU A 191 8.38 -4.47 -10.32
C LEU A 191 7.84 -4.80 -11.71
N VAL A 192 6.59 -5.27 -11.83
CA VAL A 192 5.96 -5.61 -13.12
C VAL A 192 5.30 -4.42 -13.79
N THR A 193 5.25 -3.27 -13.11
CA THR A 193 4.74 -2.02 -13.66
C THR A 193 5.82 -0.93 -13.71
N ALA A 194 7.10 -1.28 -13.53
CA ALA A 194 8.17 -0.34 -13.26
C ALA A 194 8.29 0.75 -14.33
N VAL A 195 8.43 0.36 -15.59
CA VAL A 195 8.47 1.29 -16.74
C VAL A 195 7.23 2.17 -16.85
N ARG A 196 6.05 1.62 -16.56
CA ARG A 196 4.81 2.40 -16.51
C ARG A 196 4.85 3.48 -15.43
N GLN A 197 5.31 3.14 -14.23
CA GLN A 197 5.39 4.09 -13.12
C GLN A 197 6.44 5.16 -13.39
N GLN A 198 7.55 4.79 -14.01
CA GLN A 198 8.60 5.72 -14.40
C GLN A 198 8.14 6.67 -15.50
N ALA A 199 7.50 6.17 -16.56
CA ALA A 199 6.92 6.99 -17.63
C ALA A 199 5.87 7.97 -17.09
N ARG A 200 4.98 7.49 -16.21
CA ARG A 200 3.98 8.33 -15.53
C ARG A 200 4.60 9.51 -14.78
N LEU A 201 5.69 9.25 -14.06
CA LEU A 201 6.30 10.24 -13.17
C LEU A 201 7.37 11.09 -13.88
N ALA A 202 7.89 10.65 -15.03
CA ALA A 202 8.82 11.43 -15.84
C ALA A 202 8.19 12.72 -16.39
N ALA A 203 6.88 12.73 -16.59
CA ALA A 203 6.12 13.89 -17.02
C ALA A 203 5.89 14.95 -15.92
N ALA A 204 6.38 14.73 -14.68
CA ALA A 204 6.21 15.65 -13.54
C ALA A 204 7.53 16.21 -13.00
N GLY A 205 7.41 17.11 -12.02
CA GLY A 205 8.52 17.59 -11.21
C GLY A 205 9.05 16.53 -10.23
N VAL A 206 10.09 16.88 -9.48
CA VAL A 206 10.85 15.92 -8.63
C VAL A 206 10.11 15.41 -7.38
N GLU A 207 9.17 16.17 -6.84
CA GLU A 207 8.45 15.77 -5.62
C GLU A 207 7.01 15.40 -5.97
N HIS A 208 6.62 14.14 -5.76
CA HIS A 208 5.31 13.62 -6.13
C HIS A 208 4.47 13.25 -4.90
N ILE A 209 3.26 13.80 -4.80
CA ILE A 209 2.25 13.38 -3.82
C ILE A 209 1.26 12.43 -4.47
N SER A 210 0.91 11.35 -3.74
CA SER A 210 -0.10 10.38 -4.17
C SER A 210 -1.09 10.03 -3.06
N GLY A 211 -2.28 9.57 -3.45
CA GLY A 211 -3.32 9.06 -2.54
C GLY A 211 -3.05 7.67 -1.95
N HIS A 212 -1.82 7.14 -2.06
CA HIS A 212 -1.48 5.78 -1.63
C HIS A 212 -1.84 5.53 -0.16
N GLY A 213 -2.58 4.45 0.09
CA GLY A 213 -2.99 4.04 1.44
C GLY A 213 -4.31 4.62 1.91
N ALA A 214 -4.87 5.61 1.21
CA ALA A 214 -6.11 6.28 1.60
C ALA A 214 -7.29 5.33 1.77
N ARG A 215 -7.42 4.33 0.87
CA ARG A 215 -8.46 3.30 0.97
C ARG A 215 -8.36 2.55 2.30
N GLN A 216 -7.17 2.11 2.67
CA GLN A 216 -6.96 1.30 3.87
C GLN A 216 -7.20 2.11 5.16
N VAL A 217 -6.89 3.41 5.15
CA VAL A 217 -7.08 4.27 6.33
C VAL A 217 -8.45 4.92 6.41
N LEU A 218 -9.14 5.20 5.29
CA LEU A 218 -10.45 5.86 5.30
C LEU A 218 -11.60 4.89 5.11
N ASP A 219 -11.49 3.94 4.17
CA ASP A 219 -12.51 2.90 4.01
C ASP A 219 -12.39 1.87 5.13
N GLY A 220 -13.53 1.36 5.59
CA GLY A 220 -13.57 0.24 6.51
C GLY A 220 -13.25 -1.06 5.78
N HIS A 221 -12.26 -1.84 6.26
CA HIS A 221 -12.05 -3.18 5.74
C HIS A 221 -13.32 -4.03 5.93
N PRO A 222 -13.80 -4.82 4.94
CA PRO A 222 -15.07 -5.54 5.02
C PRO A 222 -15.17 -6.46 6.25
N ALA A 223 -14.04 -7.04 6.68
CA ALA A 223 -13.96 -7.85 7.91
C ALA A 223 -14.44 -7.12 9.19
N ARG A 224 -14.46 -5.78 9.21
CA ARG A 224 -15.00 -5.00 10.33
C ARG A 224 -16.51 -5.19 10.53
N LEU A 225 -17.23 -5.73 9.55
CA LEU A 225 -18.62 -6.18 9.73
C LEU A 225 -18.74 -7.25 10.83
N ALA A 226 -17.73 -8.11 11.01
CA ALA A 226 -17.71 -9.09 12.09
C ALA A 226 -17.56 -8.42 13.47
N ASP A 227 -16.75 -7.37 13.56
CA ASP A 227 -16.57 -6.60 14.81
C ASP A 227 -17.86 -5.89 15.22
N LEU A 228 -18.58 -5.28 14.26
CA LEU A 228 -19.88 -4.65 14.51
C LEU A 228 -20.93 -5.66 15.02
N LEU A 229 -20.92 -6.89 14.51
CA LEU A 229 -21.78 -7.96 14.99
C LEU A 229 -21.43 -8.40 16.42
N HIS A 230 -20.13 -8.39 16.77
CA HIS A 230 -19.65 -8.70 18.12
C HIS A 230 -20.17 -7.69 19.15
N GLU A 231 -20.26 -6.41 18.78
CA GLU A 231 -20.82 -5.33 19.61
C GLU A 231 -22.35 -5.37 19.75
N ARG A 232 -23.03 -6.39 19.22
CA ARG A 232 -24.50 -6.54 19.18
C ARG A 232 -25.23 -5.37 18.49
N ARG A 233 -24.52 -4.54 17.71
CA ARG A 233 -25.11 -3.41 16.96
C ARG A 233 -25.60 -3.88 15.60
N ARG A 234 -26.88 -4.27 15.49
CA ARG A 234 -27.47 -4.82 14.24
C ARG A 234 -27.94 -3.76 13.25
N SER A 235 -28.42 -2.61 13.74
CA SER A 235 -28.98 -1.52 12.93
C SER A 235 -28.05 -0.96 11.81
N PRO A 236 -26.73 -0.77 12.01
CA PRO A 236 -25.88 -0.15 10.98
C PRO A 236 -25.45 -1.07 9.83
N LEU A 237 -25.89 -2.34 9.80
CA LEU A 237 -25.47 -3.32 8.78
C LEU A 237 -26.27 -3.27 7.48
N LEU A 238 -27.44 -2.61 7.47
CA LEU A 238 -28.33 -2.61 6.32
C LEU A 238 -27.73 -1.85 5.11
N ARG A 239 -27.21 -0.64 5.35
CA ARG A 239 -26.69 0.23 4.28
C ARG A 239 -25.44 -0.32 3.57
N PRO A 240 -24.44 -0.90 4.27
CA PRO A 240 -23.29 -1.53 3.61
C PRO A 240 -23.68 -2.74 2.79
N VAL A 241 -24.55 -3.58 3.35
CA VAL A 241 -25.05 -4.78 2.68
C VAL A 241 -25.87 -4.42 1.44
N ALA A 242 -26.76 -3.43 1.53
CA ALA A 242 -27.60 -3.01 0.40
C ALA A 242 -26.77 -2.48 -0.78
N ALA A 243 -25.65 -1.81 -0.52
CA ALA A 243 -24.78 -1.36 -1.60
C ALA A 243 -23.91 -2.44 -2.20
N LEU A 244 -23.48 -3.44 -1.41
CA LEU A 244 -22.87 -4.64 -1.96
C LEU A 244 -23.86 -5.36 -2.90
N THR A 245 -25.14 -5.45 -2.51
CA THR A 245 -26.18 -5.96 -3.42
C THR A 245 -26.28 -5.13 -4.68
N ARG A 246 -26.34 -3.80 -4.58
CA ARG A 246 -26.44 -2.94 -5.78
C ARG A 246 -25.23 -3.10 -6.70
N ALA A 247 -24.03 -3.18 -6.14
CA ALA A 247 -22.81 -3.41 -6.91
C ALA A 247 -22.85 -4.78 -7.61
N ASP A 248 -23.21 -5.84 -6.87
CA ASP A 248 -23.27 -7.19 -7.42
C ASP A 248 -24.43 -7.39 -8.40
N SER A 249 -25.58 -6.75 -8.19
CA SER A 249 -26.70 -6.77 -9.12
C SER A 249 -26.37 -6.06 -10.42
N ALA A 250 -25.56 -4.99 -10.38
CA ALA A 250 -25.08 -4.32 -11.59
C ALA A 250 -24.12 -5.22 -12.39
N THR A 251 -23.32 -6.06 -11.73
CA THR A 251 -22.32 -6.92 -12.40
C THR A 251 -22.81 -8.33 -12.74
N LEU A 252 -23.68 -8.91 -11.90
CA LEU A 252 -24.11 -10.32 -11.94
C LEU A 252 -25.62 -10.49 -12.15
N GLY A 253 -26.37 -9.40 -12.29
CA GLY A 253 -27.82 -9.43 -12.45
C GLY A 253 -28.52 -10.10 -11.25
N ALA A 254 -29.46 -11.02 -11.54
CA ALA A 254 -30.24 -11.72 -10.51
C ALA A 254 -29.38 -12.56 -9.53
N ALA A 255 -28.19 -13.02 -9.95
CA ALA A 255 -27.28 -13.77 -9.08
C ALA A 255 -26.76 -12.93 -7.89
N GLY A 256 -26.70 -11.59 -8.06
CA GLY A 256 -26.29 -10.65 -7.00
C GLY A 256 -27.30 -10.48 -5.86
N LEU A 257 -28.52 -10.99 -5.98
CA LEU A 257 -29.55 -10.89 -4.93
C LEU A 257 -29.21 -11.72 -3.68
N SER A 258 -28.37 -12.75 -3.83
CA SER A 258 -27.93 -13.61 -2.72
C SER A 258 -26.79 -13.01 -1.88
N THR A 259 -26.14 -11.95 -2.38
CA THR A 259 -24.97 -11.32 -1.77
C THR A 259 -25.17 -10.92 -0.30
N PRO A 260 -26.29 -10.28 0.09
CA PRO A 260 -26.57 -9.97 1.49
C PRO A 260 -26.46 -11.13 2.44
N VAL A 261 -27.11 -12.24 2.10
CA VAL A 261 -27.19 -13.42 2.95
C VAL A 261 -25.80 -14.03 3.10
N SER A 262 -25.06 -14.13 2.00
CA SER A 262 -23.69 -14.66 1.97
C SER A 262 -22.72 -13.82 2.81
N VAL A 263 -22.75 -12.49 2.66
CA VAL A 263 -21.90 -11.55 3.41
C VAL A 263 -22.24 -11.58 4.90
N VAL A 264 -23.53 -11.50 5.27
CA VAL A 264 -23.95 -11.54 6.68
C VAL A 264 -23.62 -12.88 7.32
N ARG A 265 -23.81 -14.00 6.61
CA ARG A 265 -23.43 -15.34 7.09
C ARG A 265 -21.93 -15.46 7.29
N ALA A 266 -21.12 -14.97 6.35
CA ALA A 266 -19.67 -14.96 6.47
C ALA A 266 -19.19 -14.08 7.63
N ALA A 267 -19.79 -12.91 7.82
CA ALA A 267 -19.47 -12.02 8.94
C ALA A 267 -19.84 -12.63 10.30
N ARG A 268 -21.02 -13.26 10.41
CA ARG A 268 -21.42 -13.99 11.62
C ARG A 268 -20.51 -15.18 11.91
N ARG A 269 -20.07 -15.89 10.87
CA ARG A 269 -19.09 -16.97 11.01
C ARG A 269 -17.78 -16.43 11.57
N LEU A 270 -17.20 -15.41 10.92
CA LEU A 270 -15.95 -14.79 11.39
C LEU A 270 -16.06 -14.26 12.83
N ALA A 271 -17.19 -13.65 13.20
CA ALA A 271 -17.41 -13.14 14.55
C ALA A 271 -17.45 -14.23 15.64
N ARG A 272 -17.67 -15.49 15.27
CA ARG A 272 -17.74 -16.66 16.18
C ARG A 272 -16.52 -17.55 16.10
N THR A 273 -15.71 -17.46 15.05
CA THR A 273 -14.50 -18.27 14.89
C THR A 273 -13.37 -17.66 15.71
N GLY A 274 -12.77 -18.46 16.61
CA GLY A 274 -11.56 -18.06 17.34
C GLY A 274 -10.35 -17.91 16.41
N TYR A 275 -9.32 -17.19 16.86
CA TYR A 275 -8.09 -17.00 16.06
C TYR A 275 -7.43 -18.34 15.69
N VAL A 276 -7.28 -19.22 16.67
CA VAL A 276 -6.67 -20.56 16.52
C VAL A 276 -7.45 -21.38 15.49
N ASP A 277 -8.77 -21.49 15.66
CA ASP A 277 -9.64 -22.21 14.72
C ASP A 277 -9.57 -21.62 13.30
N GLY A 278 -9.46 -20.30 13.19
CA GLY A 278 -9.34 -19.62 11.91
C GLY A 278 -8.04 -19.96 11.17
N LEU A 279 -6.92 -20.08 11.89
CA LEU A 279 -5.64 -20.47 11.31
C LEU A 279 -5.59 -21.97 10.98
N GLU A 280 -6.13 -22.83 11.84
CA GLU A 280 -6.24 -24.27 11.57
C GLU A 280 -7.15 -24.55 10.37
N ALA A 281 -8.27 -23.83 10.25
CA ALA A 281 -9.14 -23.93 9.08
C ALA A 281 -8.44 -23.49 7.79
N ALA A 282 -7.61 -22.43 7.84
CA ALA A 282 -6.82 -22.00 6.68
C ALA A 282 -5.73 -23.03 6.32
N ALA A 283 -5.05 -23.61 7.31
CA ALA A 283 -4.08 -24.67 7.11
C ALA A 283 -4.73 -25.92 6.48
N ALA A 284 -5.90 -26.34 6.98
CA ALA A 284 -6.66 -27.44 6.42
C ALA A 284 -7.16 -27.15 5.00
N ALA A 285 -7.57 -25.92 4.69
CA ALA A 285 -7.97 -25.50 3.35
C ALA A 285 -6.80 -25.56 2.34
N LEU A 286 -5.59 -25.15 2.75
CA LEU A 286 -4.39 -25.28 1.92
C LEU A 286 -4.05 -26.74 1.60
N LEU A 287 -4.11 -27.62 2.61
CA LEU A 287 -3.76 -29.03 2.47
C LEU A 287 -4.76 -29.83 1.64
N ARG A 288 -6.06 -29.52 1.72
CA ARG A 288 -7.09 -30.15 0.89
C ARG A 288 -6.97 -29.82 -0.60
N GLY A 289 -6.09 -28.87 -0.95
CA GLY A 289 -6.14 -28.19 -2.22
C GLY A 289 -7.23 -27.13 -2.18
N LEU A 290 -6.87 -25.91 -2.59
CA LEU A 290 -7.89 -24.92 -2.88
C LEU A 290 -8.68 -25.43 -4.08
N PRO A 291 -10.02 -25.26 -4.11
CA PRO A 291 -10.77 -25.51 -5.33
C PRO A 291 -10.02 -24.79 -6.45
N GLY A 292 -9.65 -25.52 -7.51
CA GLY A 292 -9.05 -24.91 -8.69
C GLY A 292 -9.89 -23.68 -9.00
N ALA A 293 -9.24 -22.53 -9.21
CA ALA A 293 -9.90 -21.25 -9.39
C ALA A 293 -10.80 -21.32 -10.63
N ALA A 294 -11.98 -21.92 -10.48
CA ALA A 294 -13.03 -21.86 -11.46
C ALA A 294 -13.24 -20.37 -11.68
N PRO A 295 -13.30 -19.91 -12.94
CA PRO A 295 -13.51 -18.51 -13.26
C PRO A 295 -14.92 -18.13 -12.81
N GLN A 296 -15.08 -17.92 -11.51
CA GLN A 296 -16.28 -17.30 -10.97
C GLN A 296 -16.15 -15.85 -11.39
N LYS A 297 -17.15 -15.37 -12.14
CA LYS A 297 -17.36 -13.93 -12.36
C LYS A 297 -17.58 -13.31 -10.98
N GLY A 298 -16.49 -12.98 -10.29
CA GLY A 298 -16.53 -12.64 -8.89
C GLY A 298 -17.09 -11.24 -8.70
N GLY A 299 -18.23 -11.15 -8.02
CA GLY A 299 -18.80 -9.87 -7.58
C GLY A 299 -18.05 -9.28 -6.40
N ALA A 300 -18.31 -8.00 -6.10
CA ALA A 300 -17.84 -7.33 -4.90
C ALA A 300 -18.28 -8.05 -3.62
N GLY A 301 -19.44 -8.71 -3.62
CA GLY A 301 -19.92 -9.55 -2.53
C GLY A 301 -19.08 -10.79 -2.29
N GLU A 302 -18.65 -11.48 -3.35
CA GLU A 302 -17.78 -12.66 -3.23
C GLU A 302 -16.38 -12.28 -2.74
N ALA A 303 -15.83 -11.17 -3.25
CA ALA A 303 -14.59 -10.62 -2.71
C ALA A 303 -14.74 -10.27 -1.22
N SER A 304 -15.90 -9.73 -0.83
CA SER A 304 -16.21 -9.42 0.58
C SER A 304 -16.35 -10.67 1.45
N THR A 305 -16.98 -11.74 0.96
CA THR A 305 -17.10 -13.00 1.70
C THR A 305 -15.75 -13.69 1.87
N ARG A 306 -14.87 -13.67 0.86
CA ARG A 306 -13.48 -14.15 0.96
C ARG A 306 -12.65 -13.34 1.95
N ALA A 307 -12.88 -12.03 2.04
CA ALA A 307 -12.21 -11.17 3.01
C ALA A 307 -12.70 -11.37 4.47
N LEU A 308 -13.85 -12.03 4.66
CA LEU A 308 -14.45 -12.36 5.97
C LEU A 308 -13.91 -13.69 6.52
N ALA A 309 -12.59 -13.75 6.71
CA ALA A 309 -11.85 -14.84 7.36
C ALA A 309 -10.64 -14.29 8.15
N TRP A 310 -10.13 -15.06 9.13
CA TRP A 310 -8.90 -14.70 9.85
C TRP A 310 -7.67 -14.71 8.93
N CYS A 311 -7.59 -15.72 8.07
CA CYS A 311 -6.58 -15.88 7.04
C CYS A 311 -7.24 -16.47 5.80
N THR A 312 -6.94 -15.91 4.64
CA THR A 312 -7.41 -16.40 3.34
C THR A 312 -6.16 -16.64 2.51
N PRO A 313 -5.90 -17.89 2.06
CA PRO A 313 -4.88 -18.15 1.06
C PRO A 313 -5.04 -17.20 -0.13
N GLY A 314 -3.92 -16.66 -0.61
CA GLY A 314 -3.92 -15.80 -1.80
C GLY A 314 -4.22 -16.58 -3.07
N PRO A 315 -4.51 -15.90 -4.19
CA PRO A 315 -4.82 -16.55 -5.47
C PRO A 315 -3.67 -17.45 -5.96
N ALA A 316 -2.42 -17.04 -5.76
CA ALA A 316 -1.24 -17.83 -6.13
C ALA A 316 -1.10 -19.16 -5.32
N ALA A 317 -1.90 -19.37 -4.28
CA ALA A 317 -1.84 -20.59 -3.49
C ALA A 317 -2.32 -21.84 -4.27
N SER A 318 -3.08 -21.68 -5.36
CA SER A 318 -3.42 -22.78 -6.26
C SER A 318 -2.23 -23.36 -6.98
N TRP A 319 -1.21 -22.54 -7.28
CA TRP A 319 0.01 -22.97 -7.97
C TRP A 319 1.09 -23.48 -7.02
N LEU A 320 0.87 -23.47 -5.71
CA LEU A 320 1.86 -24.03 -4.78
C LEU A 320 1.94 -25.56 -4.94
N THR A 321 3.14 -26.11 -4.85
CA THR A 321 3.33 -27.55 -4.72
C THR A 321 2.72 -28.07 -3.42
N GLN A 322 2.52 -29.39 -3.33
CA GLN A 322 2.03 -30.02 -2.10
C GLN A 322 2.94 -29.73 -0.89
N ASP A 323 4.26 -29.81 -1.09
CA ASP A 323 5.25 -29.54 -0.05
C ASP A 323 5.23 -28.08 0.40
N ALA A 324 5.13 -27.14 -0.55
CA ALA A 324 5.02 -25.73 -0.23
C ALA A 324 3.73 -25.42 0.54
N ARG A 325 2.59 -26.00 0.14
CA ARG A 325 1.33 -25.91 0.90
C ARG A 325 1.48 -26.50 2.30
N GLY A 326 2.16 -27.64 2.44
CA GLY A 326 2.48 -28.26 3.72
C GLY A 326 3.31 -27.35 4.63
N ALA A 327 4.35 -26.71 4.07
CA ALA A 327 5.22 -25.79 4.79
C ALA A 327 4.51 -24.51 5.24
N VAL A 328 3.58 -23.97 4.44
CA VAL A 328 2.74 -22.83 4.83
C VAL A 328 1.71 -23.26 5.89
N ALA A 329 1.07 -24.41 5.72
CA ALA A 329 0.14 -24.96 6.70
C ALA A 329 0.81 -25.18 8.07
N ALA A 330 2.04 -25.71 8.09
CA ALA A 330 2.82 -25.87 9.32
C ALA A 330 3.09 -24.52 10.01
N ARG A 331 3.45 -23.48 9.25
CA ARG A 331 3.65 -22.11 9.79
C ARG A 331 2.36 -21.52 10.35
N LEU A 332 1.22 -21.76 9.72
CA LEU A 332 -0.08 -21.33 10.26
C LEU A 332 -0.41 -22.02 11.59
N ARG A 333 -0.13 -23.32 11.72
CA ARG A 333 -0.31 -24.07 12.97
C ARG A 333 0.64 -23.60 14.08
N LEU A 334 1.89 -23.30 13.74
CA LEU A 334 2.85 -22.71 14.68
C LEU A 334 2.36 -21.33 15.18
N ALA A 335 1.85 -20.50 14.27
CA ALA A 335 1.26 -19.22 14.64
C ALA A 335 0.01 -19.38 15.53
N ALA A 336 -0.81 -20.42 15.29
CA ALA A 336 -1.96 -20.72 16.13
C ALA A 336 -1.54 -21.10 17.56
N ARG A 337 -0.44 -21.84 17.72
CA ARG A 337 0.13 -22.22 19.03
C ARG A 337 0.74 -21.05 19.80
N ALA A 338 1.21 -20.01 19.09
CA ALA A 338 1.81 -18.83 19.71
C ALA A 338 0.81 -17.95 20.49
N GLY A 339 -0.50 -18.20 20.34
CA GLY A 339 -1.56 -17.50 21.06
C GLY A 339 -2.29 -16.46 20.22
N ALA A 340 -3.51 -16.12 20.66
CA ALA A 340 -4.36 -15.17 19.96
C ALA A 340 -3.90 -13.72 20.17
N PRO A 341 -4.01 -12.87 19.14
CA PRO A 341 -3.82 -11.43 19.31
C PRO A 341 -4.98 -10.81 20.09
N ASP A 342 -4.70 -9.71 20.79
CA ASP A 342 -5.72 -8.93 21.52
C ASP A 342 -6.70 -8.20 20.58
N GLU A 343 -6.37 -8.10 19.30
CA GLU A 343 -7.17 -7.44 18.28
C GLU A 343 -8.35 -8.32 17.82
N ARG A 344 -9.53 -7.70 17.67
CA ARG A 344 -10.67 -8.30 16.99
C ARG A 344 -10.34 -8.67 15.52
N PRO A 345 -11.02 -9.67 14.93
CA PRO A 345 -10.72 -10.13 13.57
C PRO A 345 -10.75 -9.01 12.53
N GLY A 346 -11.76 -8.14 12.56
CA GLY A 346 -11.87 -7.03 11.60
C GLY A 346 -10.75 -6.01 11.75
N ALA A 347 -10.42 -5.63 12.99
CA ALA A 347 -9.30 -4.74 13.32
C ALA A 347 -7.97 -5.27 12.80
N ARG A 348 -7.69 -6.55 13.06
CA ARG A 348 -6.47 -7.21 12.59
C ARG A 348 -6.40 -7.24 11.07
N ARG A 349 -7.48 -7.61 10.39
CA ARG A 349 -7.53 -7.65 8.92
C ARG A 349 -7.33 -6.26 8.31
N ALA A 350 -7.93 -5.22 8.88
CA ALA A 350 -7.70 -3.84 8.45
C ALA A 350 -6.23 -3.42 8.61
N ARG A 351 -5.61 -3.76 9.76
CA ARG A 351 -4.19 -3.48 10.01
C ARG A 351 -3.27 -4.20 9.02
N LEU A 352 -3.49 -5.49 8.78
CA LEU A 352 -2.70 -6.27 7.84
C LEU A 352 -2.85 -5.74 6.40
N ALA A 353 -4.06 -5.32 6.00
CA ALA A 353 -4.28 -4.71 4.70
C ALA A 353 -3.52 -3.38 4.54
N LEU A 354 -3.49 -2.55 5.58
CA LEU A 354 -2.68 -1.32 5.60
C LEU A 354 -1.18 -1.62 5.54
N GLN A 355 -0.71 -2.61 6.31
CA GLN A 355 0.70 -3.01 6.29
C GLN A 355 1.13 -3.53 4.92
N ARG A 356 0.30 -4.37 4.27
CA ARG A 356 0.56 -4.82 2.90
C ARG A 356 0.63 -3.63 1.94
N ARG A 357 -0.30 -2.69 2.04
CA ARG A 357 -0.29 -1.49 1.18
C ARG A 357 0.94 -0.61 1.40
N ALA A 358 1.41 -0.49 2.64
CA ALA A 358 2.62 0.25 2.95
C ALA A 358 3.87 -0.44 2.38
N ALA A 359 3.93 -1.77 2.42
CA ALA A 359 4.99 -2.54 1.76
C ALA A 359 4.98 -2.34 0.24
N ASP A 360 3.81 -2.43 -0.40
CA ASP A 360 3.68 -2.18 -1.85
C ASP A 360 4.16 -0.76 -2.22
N PHE A 361 3.87 0.24 -1.38
CA PHE A 361 4.35 1.61 -1.58
C PHE A 361 5.87 1.74 -1.46
N ARG A 362 6.52 1.02 -0.52
CA ARG A 362 7.99 1.02 -0.41
C ARG A 362 8.64 0.49 -1.69
N VAL A 363 8.13 -0.62 -2.22
CA VAL A 363 8.61 -1.20 -3.49
C VAL A 363 8.41 -0.18 -4.63
N LEU A 364 7.25 0.47 -4.71
CA LEU A 364 7.00 1.52 -5.70
C LEU A 364 7.98 2.69 -5.58
N ALA A 365 8.21 3.19 -4.37
CA ALA A 365 9.16 4.27 -4.14
C ALA A 365 10.57 3.87 -4.59
N GLN A 366 11.03 2.67 -4.22
CA GLN A 366 12.34 2.17 -4.65
C GLN A 366 12.46 2.07 -6.17
N VAL A 367 11.45 1.50 -6.84
CA VAL A 367 11.41 1.36 -8.31
C VAL A 367 11.49 2.71 -9.03
N VAL A 368 10.82 3.73 -8.50
CA VAL A 368 10.80 5.08 -9.07
C VAL A 368 12.09 5.82 -8.78
N GLU A 369 12.58 5.76 -7.54
CA GLU A 369 13.75 6.52 -7.08
C GLU A 369 15.07 5.92 -7.59
N SER A 370 15.11 4.63 -7.93
CA SER A 370 16.31 3.97 -8.46
C SER A 370 16.51 4.14 -9.97
N ALA A 371 15.55 4.73 -10.69
CA ALA A 371 15.70 4.93 -12.13
C ALA A 371 16.88 5.89 -12.43
N PRO A 372 17.73 5.61 -13.43
CA PRO A 372 18.88 6.45 -13.76
C PRO A 372 18.52 7.92 -14.02
N GLU A 373 17.39 8.12 -14.70
CA GLU A 373 16.83 9.45 -15.04
C GLU A 373 16.04 10.09 -13.89
N ALA A 374 15.86 9.38 -12.77
CA ALA A 374 15.03 9.80 -11.65
C ALA A 374 15.83 10.40 -10.48
N ARG A 375 17.08 10.81 -10.69
CA ARG A 375 17.89 11.42 -9.63
C ARG A 375 17.16 12.61 -8.99
N GLY A 376 16.93 12.50 -7.68
CA GLY A 376 16.23 13.52 -6.90
C GLY A 376 14.71 13.43 -6.91
N ARG A 377 14.11 12.49 -7.67
CA ARG A 377 12.67 12.22 -7.57
C ARG A 377 12.35 11.61 -6.20
N ARG A 378 11.20 11.97 -5.63
CA ARG A 378 10.69 11.45 -4.36
C ARG A 378 9.21 11.23 -4.44
N LEU A 379 8.77 10.09 -3.92
CA LEU A 379 7.34 9.75 -3.84
C LEU A 379 6.84 9.85 -2.41
N HIS A 380 5.72 10.56 -2.23
CA HIS A 380 5.08 10.75 -0.93
C HIS A 380 3.69 10.11 -0.90
N ALA A 381 3.39 9.44 0.22
CA ALA A 381 2.09 8.88 0.54
C ALA A 381 1.62 9.40 1.90
N PRO A 382 1.02 10.60 1.98
CA PRO A 382 0.61 11.20 3.25
C PRO A 382 -0.35 10.32 4.07
N PHE A 383 -1.18 9.49 3.42
CA PHE A 383 -2.08 8.57 4.12
C PHE A 383 -1.40 7.40 4.82
N LEU A 384 -0.10 7.16 4.55
CA LEU A 384 0.72 6.19 5.26
C LEU A 384 1.51 6.83 6.42
N ASP A 385 1.40 8.15 6.62
CA ASP A 385 1.97 8.80 7.78
C ASP A 385 1.30 8.34 9.09
N ASN A 386 2.10 8.14 10.13
CA ASN A 386 1.62 7.63 11.41
C ASN A 386 0.56 8.53 12.07
N GLN A 387 0.65 9.86 11.92
CA GLN A 387 -0.35 10.79 12.44
C GLN A 387 -1.66 10.68 11.67
N VAL A 388 -1.59 10.61 10.33
CA VAL A 388 -2.78 10.45 9.49
C VAL A 388 -3.45 9.12 9.77
N VAL A 389 -2.70 8.03 9.87
CA VAL A 389 -3.22 6.70 10.25
C VAL A 389 -3.92 6.75 11.61
N ARG A 390 -3.34 7.42 12.62
CA ARG A 390 -3.96 7.58 13.94
C ARG A 390 -5.23 8.42 13.88
N ALA A 391 -5.22 9.55 13.18
CA ALA A 391 -6.39 10.41 13.02
C ALA A 391 -7.54 9.67 12.33
N CYS A 392 -7.27 8.94 11.25
CA CYS A 392 -8.27 8.14 10.54
C CYS A 392 -8.82 6.97 11.39
N ARG A 393 -8.09 6.50 12.41
CA ARG A 393 -8.58 5.49 13.37
C ARG A 393 -9.50 6.07 14.43
N LEU A 394 -9.50 7.38 14.65
CA LEU A 394 -10.48 8.04 15.53
C LEU A 394 -11.87 8.12 14.89
N VAL A 395 -11.94 8.05 13.55
CA VAL A 395 -13.23 7.99 12.84
C VAL A 395 -13.92 6.66 13.16
N PRO A 396 -15.16 6.68 13.69
CA PRO A 396 -15.87 5.46 14.07
C PRO A 396 -16.00 4.46 12.91
N ASP A 397 -15.78 3.16 13.20
CA ASP A 397 -15.85 2.08 12.21
C ASP A 397 -17.19 2.09 11.43
N ARG A 398 -18.31 2.41 12.09
CA ARG A 398 -19.64 2.52 11.47
C ARG A 398 -19.74 3.58 10.35
N ALA A 399 -18.92 4.63 10.43
CA ALA A 399 -18.88 5.70 9.43
C ALA A 399 -18.00 5.30 8.23
N ARG A 400 -17.02 4.41 8.47
CA ARG A 400 -16.04 3.95 7.47
C ARG A 400 -16.50 2.74 6.67
N ILE A 401 -17.27 1.85 7.29
CA ILE A 401 -17.85 0.66 6.64
C ILE A 401 -19.18 1.08 6.01
N GLN A 402 -19.18 2.13 5.18
CA GLN A 402 -20.35 2.53 4.41
C GLN A 402 -19.94 2.75 2.96
N PRO A 403 -20.84 2.52 2.01
CA PRO A 403 -20.60 2.81 0.60
C PRO A 403 -20.39 4.32 0.44
N GLY A 404 -19.28 4.72 -0.17
CA GLY A 404 -18.91 6.13 -0.31
C GLY A 404 -18.43 6.80 0.98
N ALA A 405 -18.16 6.03 2.06
CA ALA A 405 -17.71 6.54 3.35
C ALA A 405 -16.50 7.46 3.23
N ARG A 406 -15.46 7.03 2.51
CA ARG A 406 -14.26 7.80 2.31
C ARG A 406 -14.53 9.17 1.70
N GLN A 407 -15.40 9.28 0.71
CA GLN A 407 -15.73 10.55 0.05
C GLN A 407 -16.44 11.49 1.02
N VAL A 408 -17.37 10.95 1.84
CA VAL A 408 -18.02 11.73 2.90
C VAL A 408 -17.00 12.24 3.92
N ILE A 409 -16.07 11.37 4.35
CA ILE A 409 -15.00 11.74 5.28
C ILE A 409 -14.07 12.80 4.66
N LEU A 410 -13.62 12.59 3.42
CA LEU A 410 -12.74 13.50 2.70
C LEU A 410 -13.39 14.86 2.46
N ARG A 411 -14.70 14.90 2.13
CA ARG A 411 -15.46 16.14 2.01
C ARG A 411 -15.58 16.86 3.34
N ALA A 412 -15.83 16.14 4.44
CA ALA A 412 -15.86 16.74 5.77
C ALA A 412 -14.48 17.32 6.16
N VAL A 413 -13.39 16.65 5.80
CA VAL A 413 -12.02 17.15 5.98
C VAL A 413 -11.78 18.41 5.15
N LEU A 414 -12.18 18.42 3.87
CA LEU A 414 -12.04 19.59 2.99
C LEU A 414 -12.85 20.78 3.50
N ALA A 415 -14.11 20.58 3.89
CA ALA A 415 -14.94 21.60 4.48
C ALA A 415 -14.35 22.15 5.78
N GLY A 416 -13.84 21.27 6.66
CA GLY A 416 -13.12 21.67 7.87
C GLY A 416 -11.81 22.42 7.61
N ALA A 417 -11.20 22.22 6.43
CA ALA A 417 -10.03 22.97 5.95
C ALA A 417 -10.40 24.27 5.20
N GLY A 418 -11.69 24.62 5.14
CA GLY A 418 -12.17 25.83 4.45
C GLY A 418 -12.36 25.70 2.94
N ILE A 419 -12.27 24.49 2.38
CA ILE A 419 -12.49 24.20 0.96
C ILE A 419 -13.96 23.80 0.76
N THR A 420 -14.79 24.76 0.33
CA THR A 420 -16.25 24.61 0.25
C THR A 420 -16.82 24.57 -1.18
N GLY A 421 -16.09 25.05 -2.19
CA GLY A 421 -16.53 25.15 -3.59
C GLY A 421 -16.25 23.91 -4.44
N LEU A 422 -16.49 22.71 -3.90
CA LEU A 422 -16.23 21.47 -4.65
C LEU A 422 -17.46 21.04 -5.44
N PRO A 423 -17.31 20.61 -6.71
CA PRO A 423 -18.45 20.14 -7.47
C PRO A 423 -19.08 18.90 -6.81
N ASP A 424 -20.40 18.83 -6.86
CA ASP A 424 -21.19 17.83 -6.13
C ASP A 424 -20.92 16.38 -6.58
N ASP A 425 -20.51 16.24 -7.85
CA ASP A 425 -20.16 15.00 -8.54
C ASP A 425 -18.93 14.28 -7.98
N LEU A 426 -18.08 14.98 -7.23
CA LEU A 426 -16.99 14.42 -6.43
C LEU A 426 -17.52 13.36 -5.43
N ALA A 427 -18.80 13.44 -5.05
CA ALA A 427 -19.50 12.42 -4.26
C ALA A 427 -20.34 11.42 -5.06
N ALA A 428 -20.72 11.72 -6.30
CA ALA A 428 -21.75 10.96 -7.02
C ALA A 428 -21.24 9.62 -7.58
N GLN A 429 -19.94 9.48 -7.83
CA GLN A 429 -19.39 8.27 -8.46
C GLN A 429 -18.55 7.43 -7.49
N ALA A 430 -19.26 6.74 -6.61
CA ALA A 430 -18.74 5.94 -5.51
C ALA A 430 -18.18 4.54 -5.87
N GLN A 431 -17.99 4.20 -7.16
CA GLN A 431 -17.76 2.80 -7.56
C GLN A 431 -16.41 2.52 -8.22
N THR A 432 -15.61 3.55 -8.50
CA THR A 432 -14.35 3.37 -9.23
C THR A 432 -13.19 3.19 -8.23
N GLY A 433 -12.49 2.05 -8.33
CA GLY A 433 -11.36 1.69 -7.46
C GLY A 433 -10.26 2.75 -7.49
N HIS A 434 -9.63 3.00 -6.35
CA HIS A 434 -8.57 4.00 -6.18
C HIS A 434 -7.23 3.30 -6.06
N ASP A 435 -6.18 3.97 -6.55
CA ASP A 435 -4.92 3.33 -6.94
C ASP A 435 -5.22 2.07 -7.76
N ALA A 436 -5.98 2.22 -8.84
CA ALA A 436 -6.23 1.09 -9.70
C ALA A 436 -4.85 0.58 -10.14
N PRO A 437 -4.50 -0.70 -9.87
CA PRO A 437 -3.55 -1.36 -10.75
C PRO A 437 -3.95 -1.07 -12.21
N PRO A 438 -3.01 -1.15 -13.17
CA PRO A 438 -3.37 -1.04 -14.58
C PRO A 438 -4.66 -1.82 -14.83
N SER A 439 -5.60 -1.23 -15.57
CA SER A 439 -6.93 -1.83 -15.74
C SER A 439 -6.79 -3.29 -16.15
N THR A 440 -7.77 -4.14 -15.85
CA THR A 440 -7.71 -5.56 -16.26
C THR A 440 -7.37 -5.69 -17.74
N GLU A 441 -7.89 -4.80 -18.59
CA GLU A 441 -7.53 -4.73 -20.02
C GLU A 441 -6.06 -4.35 -20.25
N THR A 442 -5.56 -3.32 -19.56
CA THR A 442 -4.16 -2.87 -19.64
C THR A 442 -3.19 -3.96 -19.18
N MET A 443 -3.50 -4.63 -18.06
CA MET A 443 -2.72 -5.75 -17.56
C MET A 443 -2.71 -6.91 -18.55
N ARG A 444 -3.85 -7.24 -19.16
CA ARG A 444 -3.94 -8.27 -20.21
C ARG A 444 -3.20 -7.88 -21.48
N ALA A 445 -3.26 -6.62 -21.91
CA ALA A 445 -2.51 -6.14 -23.07
C ALA A 445 -1.00 -6.28 -22.85
N GLY A 446 -0.50 -5.84 -21.70
CA GLY A 446 0.90 -6.03 -21.31
C GLY A 446 1.30 -7.50 -21.22
N LEU A 447 0.46 -8.33 -20.58
CA LEU A 447 0.72 -9.76 -20.41
C LEU A 447 0.73 -10.51 -21.76
N ARG A 448 -0.18 -10.19 -22.69
CA ARG A 448 -0.16 -10.73 -24.07
C ARG A 448 1.11 -10.32 -24.81
N ARG A 449 1.50 -9.05 -24.73
CA ARG A 449 2.73 -8.53 -25.37
C ARG A 449 3.99 -9.22 -24.82
N ALA A 450 4.05 -9.41 -23.50
CA ALA A 450 5.18 -10.02 -22.82
C ALA A 450 5.11 -11.56 -22.76
N ALA A 451 4.09 -12.21 -23.34
CA ALA A 451 3.85 -13.64 -23.19
C ALA A 451 5.06 -14.52 -23.55
N PRO A 452 5.81 -14.28 -24.65
CA PRO A 452 7.01 -15.06 -24.95
C PRO A 452 8.12 -14.89 -23.90
N ALA A 453 8.29 -13.69 -23.33
CA ALA A 453 9.28 -13.43 -22.29
C ALA A 453 8.87 -14.06 -20.96
N LEU A 454 7.58 -14.00 -20.61
CA LEU A 454 7.01 -14.62 -19.43
C LEU A 454 7.09 -16.15 -19.49
N ASP A 455 6.86 -16.76 -20.65
CA ASP A 455 7.03 -18.21 -20.83
C ASP A 455 8.48 -18.65 -20.64
N ARG A 456 9.45 -17.90 -21.18
CA ARG A 456 10.89 -18.12 -20.91
C ARG A 456 11.22 -17.95 -19.42
N LEU A 457 10.66 -16.94 -18.77
CA LEU A 457 10.86 -16.68 -17.35
C LEU A 457 10.38 -17.85 -16.48
N LEU A 458 9.19 -18.38 -16.77
CA LEU A 458 8.59 -19.52 -16.05
C LEU A 458 9.32 -20.83 -16.35
N SER A 459 9.72 -21.07 -17.60
CA SER A 459 10.47 -22.27 -18.00
C SER A 459 11.79 -22.42 -17.22
N GLY A 460 12.43 -21.31 -16.85
CA GLY A 460 13.64 -21.30 -16.02
C GLY A 460 13.43 -20.97 -14.54
N SER A 461 12.19 -21.01 -14.04
CA SER A 461 11.80 -20.43 -12.75
C SER A 461 12.67 -20.92 -11.57
N LEU A 462 13.16 -19.98 -10.75
CA LEU A 462 13.79 -20.29 -9.47
C LEU A 462 12.78 -20.83 -8.47
N LEU A 463 11.56 -20.26 -8.42
CA LEU A 463 10.49 -20.75 -7.56
C LEU A 463 10.13 -22.21 -7.87
N GLY A 464 10.05 -22.56 -9.15
CA GLY A 464 9.79 -23.94 -9.57
C GLY A 464 10.95 -24.88 -9.26
N ARG A 465 12.21 -24.45 -9.49
CA ARG A 465 13.40 -25.23 -9.11
C ARG A 465 13.51 -25.51 -7.61
N TRP A 466 13.03 -24.62 -6.76
CA TRP A 466 12.96 -24.83 -5.30
C TRP A 466 11.71 -25.60 -4.86
N GLY A 467 10.90 -26.10 -5.80
CA GLY A 467 9.67 -26.83 -5.50
C GLY A 467 8.63 -25.99 -4.79
N ILE A 468 8.64 -24.66 -4.95
CA ILE A 468 7.65 -23.77 -4.33
C ILE A 468 6.36 -23.75 -5.16
N ILE A 469 6.49 -23.69 -6.49
CA ILE A 469 5.36 -23.64 -7.42
C ILE A 469 5.35 -24.84 -8.37
N ASP A 470 4.16 -25.24 -8.78
CA ASP A 470 3.90 -26.08 -9.94
C ASP A 470 3.98 -25.21 -11.20
N ILE A 471 5.06 -25.39 -11.97
CA ILE A 471 5.33 -24.58 -13.16
C ILE A 471 4.29 -24.81 -14.23
N GLU A 472 3.84 -26.06 -14.44
CA GLU A 472 2.89 -26.38 -15.51
C GLU A 472 1.55 -25.71 -15.25
N GLN A 473 1.04 -25.79 -14.01
CA GLN A 473 -0.19 -25.07 -13.65
C GLN A 473 -0.07 -23.54 -13.77
N ALA A 474 1.11 -22.99 -13.46
CA ALA A 474 1.35 -21.55 -13.62
C ALA A 474 1.40 -21.14 -15.11
N ARG A 475 1.98 -21.98 -15.97
CA ARG A 475 2.02 -21.76 -17.43
C ARG A 475 0.64 -21.91 -18.07
N GLU A 476 -0.15 -22.89 -17.67
CA GLU A 476 -1.55 -23.03 -18.09
C GLU A 476 -2.37 -21.79 -17.70
N ALA A 477 -2.18 -21.29 -16.48
CA ALA A 477 -2.85 -20.07 -16.03
C ALA A 477 -2.39 -18.84 -16.84
N LEU A 478 -1.11 -18.74 -17.19
CA LEU A 478 -0.60 -17.68 -18.07
C LEU A 478 -1.26 -17.74 -19.46
N VAL A 479 -1.33 -18.93 -20.07
CA VAL A 479 -2.00 -19.15 -21.37
C VAL A 479 -3.48 -18.75 -21.27
N ALA A 480 -4.19 -19.21 -20.24
CA ALA A 480 -5.59 -18.86 -20.03
C ALA A 480 -5.79 -17.35 -19.85
N ALA A 481 -4.89 -16.66 -19.14
CA ALA A 481 -4.92 -15.21 -18.94
C ALA A 481 -4.67 -14.42 -20.23
N THR A 482 -3.91 -14.97 -21.18
CA THR A 482 -3.64 -14.35 -22.50
C THR A 482 -4.73 -14.56 -23.55
N ALA A 483 -5.69 -15.45 -23.31
CA ALA A 483 -6.69 -15.81 -24.32
C ALA A 483 -7.51 -14.58 -24.78
N GLU A 484 -7.75 -14.46 -26.08
CA GLU A 484 -8.55 -13.34 -26.62
C GLU A 484 -10.05 -13.49 -26.30
N ARG A 485 -10.54 -14.73 -26.28
CA ARG A 485 -11.93 -15.07 -25.99
C ARG A 485 -12.01 -15.76 -24.64
N ASP A 486 -12.93 -15.29 -23.80
CA ASP A 486 -13.15 -15.75 -22.43
C ASP A 486 -11.85 -15.91 -21.59
N PRO A 487 -11.07 -14.83 -21.44
CA PRO A 487 -9.80 -14.87 -20.71
C PRO A 487 -9.97 -15.29 -19.26
N GLY A 488 -9.07 -16.17 -18.83
CA GLY A 488 -8.98 -16.66 -17.46
C GLY A 488 -8.65 -15.58 -16.41
N PRO A 489 -8.61 -15.97 -15.13
CA PRO A 489 -8.33 -15.05 -14.02
C PRO A 489 -6.89 -14.52 -14.08
N LEU A 490 -6.72 -13.24 -13.72
CA LEU A 490 -5.40 -12.62 -13.57
C LEU A 490 -4.84 -12.70 -12.15
N ASP A 491 -5.69 -13.01 -11.17
CA ASP A 491 -5.37 -12.90 -9.76
C ASP A 491 -4.11 -13.72 -9.42
N GLY A 492 -3.12 -13.07 -8.80
CA GLY A 492 -1.87 -13.70 -8.36
C GLY A 492 -0.77 -13.83 -9.41
N LEU A 493 -1.07 -13.75 -10.71
CA LEU A 493 -0.05 -13.85 -11.77
C LEU A 493 0.97 -12.71 -11.68
N PRO A 494 0.56 -11.43 -11.55
CA PRO A 494 1.51 -10.33 -11.40
C PRO A 494 2.39 -10.46 -10.15
N GLU A 495 1.84 -10.92 -9.03
CA GLU A 495 2.62 -11.16 -7.80
C GLU A 495 3.61 -12.31 -7.95
N LEU A 496 3.24 -13.39 -8.66
CA LEU A 496 4.12 -14.50 -8.97
C LEU A 496 5.31 -14.02 -9.81
N VAL A 497 5.03 -13.31 -10.91
CA VAL A 497 6.05 -12.77 -11.81
C VAL A 497 6.95 -11.78 -11.07
N ALA A 498 6.38 -10.85 -10.30
CA ALA A 498 7.15 -9.90 -9.49
C ALA A 498 8.08 -10.60 -8.50
N THR A 499 7.63 -11.70 -7.88
CA THR A 499 8.43 -12.49 -6.94
C THR A 499 9.57 -13.21 -7.65
N GLU A 500 9.32 -13.82 -8.80
CA GLU A 500 10.34 -14.49 -9.62
C GLU A 500 11.40 -13.49 -10.11
N LEU A 501 11.00 -12.30 -10.58
CA LEU A 501 11.93 -11.23 -10.99
C LEU A 501 12.79 -10.75 -9.83
N TRP A 502 12.17 -10.48 -8.69
CA TRP A 502 12.88 -10.09 -7.48
C TRP A 502 13.92 -11.13 -7.08
N LEU A 503 13.54 -12.42 -7.05
CA LEU A 503 14.45 -13.51 -6.71
C LEU A 503 15.62 -13.62 -7.68
N ARG A 504 15.38 -13.49 -8.99
CA ARG A 504 16.43 -13.56 -10.01
C ARG A 504 17.40 -12.39 -9.90
N ARG A 505 16.89 -11.16 -9.77
CA ARG A 505 17.71 -9.96 -9.58
C ARG A 505 18.50 -10.01 -8.26
N LEU A 506 17.88 -10.55 -7.21
CA LEU A 506 18.55 -10.78 -5.94
C LEU A 506 19.65 -11.83 -6.08
N HIS A 507 19.40 -12.94 -6.75
CA HIS A 507 20.39 -14.00 -6.96
C HIS A 507 21.55 -13.54 -7.85
N SER A 508 21.28 -12.80 -8.94
CA SER A 508 22.32 -12.28 -9.83
C SER A 508 23.20 -11.22 -9.16
N ARG A 509 22.64 -10.38 -8.29
CA ARG A 509 23.37 -9.28 -7.60
C ARG A 509 23.91 -9.65 -6.23
N ARG A 510 23.55 -10.81 -5.66
CA ARG A 510 24.12 -11.33 -4.41
C ARG A 510 25.64 -11.58 -4.49
N GLY A 511 26.20 -11.66 -5.71
CA GLY A 511 27.64 -11.64 -5.92
C GLY A 511 28.31 -10.27 -5.85
N SER A 512 27.54 -9.15 -5.90
CA SER A 512 28.10 -7.80 -6.08
C SER A 512 27.68 -6.74 -5.05
N CYS A 513 26.67 -6.95 -4.20
CA CYS A 513 26.22 -5.87 -3.29
C CYS A 513 26.08 -6.20 -1.80
N TRP A 514 26.36 -7.43 -1.35
CA TRP A 514 26.28 -7.75 0.08
C TRP A 514 27.47 -8.54 0.65
N ILE A 515 28.45 -8.93 -0.18
CA ILE A 515 29.65 -9.69 0.27
C ILE A 515 30.94 -8.85 0.22
N ASP A 516 30.96 -7.67 -0.41
CA ASP A 516 32.16 -6.83 -0.42
C ASP A 516 32.23 -5.91 0.82
N VAL A 517 32.22 -6.52 2.00
CA VAL A 517 32.74 -5.91 3.24
C VAL A 517 34.21 -6.35 3.43
N ARG A 518 34.95 -6.55 2.35
CA ARG A 518 36.41 -6.46 2.42
C ARG A 518 36.75 -4.98 2.30
N SER A 519 36.82 -4.35 3.48
CA SER A 519 37.26 -2.96 3.66
C SER A 519 38.39 -2.60 2.67
N PRO A 520 38.35 -1.43 2.00
CA PRO A 520 39.50 -0.97 1.25
C PRO A 520 40.66 -0.80 2.24
N SER A 521 41.70 -1.63 2.10
CA SER A 521 42.96 -1.40 2.78
C SER A 521 43.51 -0.06 2.33
N ARG A 522 43.35 0.97 3.17
CA ARG A 522 44.14 2.20 3.04
C ARG A 522 45.61 1.80 3.21
N PRO A 523 46.49 2.08 2.24
CA PRO A 523 47.91 2.00 2.51
C PRO A 523 48.24 3.05 3.58
N ALA A 524 48.93 2.61 4.64
CA ALA A 524 49.56 3.51 5.57
C ALA A 524 50.58 4.35 4.80
N VAL A 525 50.33 5.65 4.68
CA VAL A 525 51.35 6.60 4.22
C VAL A 525 52.32 6.77 5.39
N GLY A 526 53.49 6.13 5.26
CA GLY A 526 54.68 6.54 5.96
C GLY A 526 55.37 7.67 5.18
N GLY A 527 55.87 8.66 5.91
CA GLY A 527 56.56 9.85 5.40
C GLY A 527 56.43 10.99 6.38
#